data_AF-A0A1I7V234-F1
#
_entry.id   AF-A0A1I7V234-F1
#
_cell.length_a   1.000
_cell.length_b   1.000
_cell.length_c   1.000
_cell.angle_alpha   90.00
_cell.angle_beta   90.00
_cell.angle_gamma   90.00
#
_symmetry.space_group_name_H-M   'P 1'
#
loop_
_entity.id
_entity.type
_entity.pdbx_description
1 polymer ?
#
loop_
_entity_poly.entity_id
_entity_poly.type
_entity_poly.pdbx_seq_one_letter_code
_entity_poly.pdbx_strand_id
1 'polypeptide(L)'
;MHLPPEIPCQVCETPAHGNHFGAMTCRACSAFFRRAIIDKSEDGFSCLRGNGKCQVKNLGKFYCKKCRLKKCYQMGMDPKNIQHNRDKIKTPPTLLPQTISTLVGRPSYIIHCSPLSHTSKKSIVDVTYLIDKASECLDYGPQLLNNEMKILERMYMANEFLEAFEASEFSNFSKNLTQIPVIDKQFFMHFWEVDFLKTAKWLSYLDGFQNIPRVVQIQILMTTWHLRARLDRLCRTAKLRRKMKIGENDFMIGSNSCLDLKTCKLDVSWCTDYPNEQIQFFIEGSDDWVHNEVVDQLEDLNPSDIEISFMTCQFYIIKIKKYLIIQRE
;
A
#
# COMPACT_ATOMS: atom_id res chain seq x y z
N MET A 1 -10.84 -49.16 12.85
CA MET A 1 -11.51 -47.95 13.38
C MET A 1 -12.52 -47.49 12.35
N HIS A 2 -13.82 -47.71 12.59
CA HIS A 2 -14.86 -47.11 11.76
C HIS A 2 -15.02 -45.65 12.19
N LEU A 3 -14.71 -44.71 11.28
CA LEU A 3 -15.02 -43.30 11.48
C LEU A 3 -16.54 -43.17 11.68
N PRO A 4 -17.00 -42.39 12.68
CA PRO A 4 -18.42 -42.14 12.85
C PRO A 4 -19.00 -41.48 11.59
N PRO A 5 -20.25 -41.78 11.22
CA PRO A 5 -20.87 -41.20 10.03
C PRO A 5 -20.86 -39.67 10.11
N GLU A 6 -20.34 -39.02 9.07
CA GLU A 6 -20.30 -37.56 8.97
C GLU A 6 -21.74 -37.03 8.92
N ILE A 7 -22.18 -36.38 10.00
CA ILE A 7 -23.51 -35.78 10.07
C ILE A 7 -23.56 -34.62 9.06
N PRO A 8 -24.49 -34.57 8.11
CA PRO A 8 -24.55 -33.49 7.13
C PRO A 8 -25.10 -32.20 7.74
N CYS A 9 -24.61 -31.06 7.25
CA CYS A 9 -25.11 -29.73 7.59
C CYS A 9 -26.55 -29.58 7.09
N GLN A 10 -27.48 -29.22 7.99
CA GLN A 10 -28.90 -29.08 7.65
C GLN A 10 -29.18 -27.90 6.68
N VAL A 11 -28.21 -27.01 6.46
CA VAL A 11 -28.34 -25.85 5.56
C VAL A 11 -27.72 -26.08 4.19
N CYS A 12 -26.54 -26.71 4.12
CA CYS A 12 -25.77 -26.84 2.87
C CYS A 12 -25.19 -28.22 2.61
N GLU A 13 -25.58 -29.23 3.40
CA GLU A 13 -25.30 -30.66 3.17
C GLU A 13 -23.81 -31.08 3.25
N THR A 14 -22.88 -30.14 3.38
CA THR A 14 -21.46 -30.43 3.71
C THR A 14 -21.33 -31.01 5.13
N PRO A 15 -20.22 -31.69 5.47
CA PRO A 15 -20.01 -32.22 6.82
C PRO A 15 -20.21 -31.16 7.92
N ALA A 16 -21.13 -31.45 8.85
CA ALA A 16 -21.42 -30.61 10.00
C ALA A 16 -20.30 -30.73 11.04
N HIS A 17 -20.17 -29.68 11.85
CA HIS A 17 -19.14 -29.59 12.88
C HIS A 17 -19.74 -29.47 14.29
N GLY A 18 -21.07 -29.53 14.42
CA GLY A 18 -21.79 -29.45 15.67
C GLY A 18 -23.06 -28.62 15.59
N ASN A 19 -23.73 -28.48 16.73
CA ASN A 19 -24.86 -27.58 16.88
C ASN A 19 -24.35 -26.14 16.95
N HIS A 20 -24.80 -25.30 16.02
CA HIS A 20 -24.54 -23.87 16.02
C HIS A 20 -25.87 -23.12 15.95
N PHE A 21 -26.11 -22.29 16.97
CA PHE A 21 -27.29 -21.43 17.09
C PHE A 21 -28.64 -22.17 17.08
N GLY A 22 -28.68 -23.48 17.34
CA GLY A 22 -29.90 -24.29 17.40
C GLY A 22 -30.01 -25.35 16.30
N ALA A 23 -29.12 -25.35 15.31
CA ALA A 23 -29.14 -26.31 14.20
C ALA A 23 -27.79 -27.02 14.02
N MET A 24 -27.82 -28.27 13.55
CA MET A 24 -26.61 -29.03 13.19
C MET A 24 -26.03 -28.51 11.87
N THR A 25 -24.93 -27.77 11.92
CA THR A 25 -24.40 -27.06 10.76
C THR A 25 -22.88 -27.14 10.63
N CYS A 26 -22.36 -26.80 9.46
CA CYS A 26 -20.93 -26.61 9.25
C CYS A 26 -20.48 -25.23 9.76
N ARG A 27 -19.17 -25.07 10.01
CA ARG A 27 -18.57 -23.80 10.45
C ARG A 27 -18.88 -22.63 9.51
N ALA A 28 -18.97 -22.89 8.21
CA ALA A 28 -19.27 -21.85 7.22
C ALA A 28 -20.71 -21.32 7.33
N CYS A 29 -21.71 -22.18 7.56
CA CYS A 29 -23.09 -21.76 7.77
C CYS A 29 -23.28 -21.04 9.11
N SER A 30 -22.61 -21.52 10.16
CA SER A 30 -22.52 -20.84 11.45
C SER A 30 -21.96 -19.41 11.32
N ALA A 31 -20.80 -19.26 10.68
CA ALA A 31 -20.17 -17.95 10.48
C ALA A 31 -20.97 -17.03 9.55
N PHE A 32 -21.68 -17.58 8.57
CA PHE A 32 -22.59 -16.83 7.71
C PHE A 32 -23.78 -16.27 8.50
N PHE A 33 -24.47 -17.13 9.27
CA PHE A 33 -25.63 -16.73 10.07
C PHE A 33 -25.27 -15.64 11.07
N ARG A 34 -24.18 -15.81 11.83
CA ARG A 34 -23.70 -14.80 12.79
C ARG A 34 -23.46 -13.43 12.15
N ARG A 35 -22.79 -13.38 10.99
CA ARG A 35 -22.54 -12.11 10.25
C ARG A 35 -23.82 -11.49 9.72
N ALA A 36 -24.73 -12.32 9.19
CA ALA A 36 -26.01 -11.85 8.69
C ALA A 36 -26.80 -11.06 9.74
N ILE A 37 -26.81 -11.55 10.98
CA ILE A 37 -27.50 -10.91 12.12
C ILE A 37 -26.70 -9.72 12.68
N ILE A 38 -25.41 -9.89 12.97
CA ILE A 38 -24.59 -8.84 13.63
C ILE A 38 -24.44 -7.61 12.74
N ASP A 39 -24.16 -7.82 11.44
CA ASP A 39 -23.92 -6.72 10.50
C ASP A 39 -25.25 -6.08 10.03
N LYS A 40 -26.40 -6.47 10.62
CA LYS A 40 -27.76 -6.09 10.22
C LYS A 40 -28.00 -6.23 8.71
N SER A 41 -27.34 -7.19 8.07
CA SER A 41 -27.36 -7.36 6.61
C SER A 41 -28.55 -8.16 6.12
N GLU A 42 -29.41 -8.64 7.03
CA GLU A 42 -30.67 -9.31 6.72
C GLU A 42 -31.57 -8.46 5.82
N ASP A 43 -31.70 -7.16 6.11
CA ASP A 43 -32.50 -6.21 5.32
C ASP A 43 -31.87 -5.92 3.94
N GLY A 44 -30.55 -6.08 3.82
CA GLY A 44 -29.78 -5.82 2.60
C GLY A 44 -29.73 -7.00 1.62
N PHE A 45 -30.15 -8.21 2.03
CA PHE A 45 -30.10 -9.37 1.14
C PHE A 45 -31.31 -9.42 0.19
N SER A 46 -31.07 -9.13 -1.09
CA SER A 46 -32.03 -9.38 -2.17
C SER A 46 -31.79 -10.72 -2.85
N CYS A 47 -32.87 -11.40 -3.26
CA CYS A 47 -32.76 -12.61 -4.07
C CYS A 47 -32.71 -12.22 -5.54
N LEU A 48 -31.55 -12.37 -6.17
CA LEU A 48 -31.35 -12.02 -7.59
C LEU A 48 -32.27 -12.78 -8.57
N ARG A 49 -32.77 -13.96 -8.18
CA ARG A 49 -33.71 -14.75 -8.98
C ARG A 49 -35.18 -14.40 -8.74
N GLY A 50 -35.49 -13.51 -7.79
CA GLY A 50 -36.84 -13.04 -7.47
C GLY A 50 -37.77 -14.06 -6.78
N ASN A 51 -37.59 -15.37 -7.00
CA ASN A 51 -38.56 -16.39 -6.57
C ASN A 51 -38.40 -16.88 -5.11
N GLY A 52 -37.32 -16.51 -4.42
CA GLY A 52 -37.09 -16.89 -3.02
C GLY A 52 -36.97 -18.40 -2.76
N LYS A 53 -36.67 -19.20 -3.81
CA LYS A 53 -36.62 -20.68 -3.78
C LYS A 53 -35.27 -21.23 -4.28
N CYS A 54 -34.19 -20.45 -4.18
CA CYS A 54 -32.86 -20.91 -4.55
C CYS A 54 -32.43 -22.09 -3.66
N GLN A 55 -32.01 -23.18 -4.28
CA GLN A 55 -31.48 -24.36 -3.59
C GLN A 55 -29.96 -24.31 -3.47
N VAL A 56 -29.43 -25.14 -2.56
CA VAL A 56 -27.99 -25.44 -2.45
C VAL A 56 -27.54 -26.08 -3.76
N LYS A 57 -26.38 -25.68 -4.29
CA LYS A 57 -25.76 -26.38 -5.43
C LYS A 57 -24.78 -27.44 -4.93
N ASN A 58 -24.37 -28.33 -5.84
CA ASN A 58 -23.30 -29.31 -5.63
C ASN A 58 -22.11 -28.72 -4.86
N LEU A 59 -21.55 -29.51 -3.93
CA LEU A 59 -20.46 -29.13 -3.02
C LEU A 59 -20.84 -28.08 -1.94
N GLY A 60 -22.13 -27.97 -1.59
CA GLY A 60 -22.60 -27.16 -0.47
C GLY A 60 -22.47 -25.64 -0.63
N LYS A 61 -22.35 -25.17 -1.88
CA LYS A 61 -22.32 -23.73 -2.17
C LYS A 61 -23.74 -23.17 -2.28
N PHE A 62 -24.03 -22.14 -1.48
CA PHE A 62 -25.31 -21.43 -1.50
C PHE A 62 -25.09 -19.99 -2.02
N TYR A 63 -25.38 -19.76 -3.30
CA TYR A 63 -25.10 -18.48 -3.98
C TYR A 63 -26.02 -17.34 -3.54
N CYS A 64 -27.27 -17.64 -3.21
CA CYS A 64 -28.23 -16.63 -2.80
C CYS A 64 -28.17 -16.43 -1.27
N LYS A 65 -27.59 -15.32 -0.81
CA LYS A 65 -27.49 -14.98 0.61
C LYS A 65 -28.86 -14.92 1.29
N LYS A 66 -29.88 -14.32 0.64
CA LYS A 66 -31.27 -14.26 1.15
C LYS A 66 -31.85 -15.64 1.40
N CYS A 67 -31.76 -16.54 0.42
CA CYS A 67 -32.31 -17.90 0.53
C CYS A 67 -31.49 -18.76 1.50
N ARG A 68 -30.18 -18.54 1.60
CA ARG A 68 -29.32 -19.21 2.58
C ARG A 68 -29.73 -18.82 4.00
N LEU A 69 -29.92 -17.54 4.27
CA LEU A 69 -30.37 -17.02 5.56
C LEU A 69 -31.77 -17.55 5.92
N LYS A 70 -32.69 -17.52 4.96
CA LYS A 70 -34.02 -18.13 5.12
C LYS A 70 -33.92 -19.62 5.50
N LYS A 71 -33.03 -20.38 4.86
CA LYS A 71 -32.81 -21.80 5.19
C LYS A 71 -32.21 -21.98 6.59
N CYS A 72 -31.29 -21.11 7.02
CA CYS A 72 -30.76 -21.11 8.39
C CYS A 72 -31.89 -21.02 9.42
N TYR A 73 -32.79 -20.04 9.28
CA TYR A 73 -33.96 -19.91 10.16
C TYR A 73 -34.88 -21.14 10.11
N GLN A 74 -35.17 -21.65 8.92
CA GLN A 74 -36.02 -22.84 8.75
C GLN A 74 -35.48 -24.08 9.46
N MET A 75 -34.16 -24.22 9.57
CA MET A 75 -33.52 -25.34 10.25
C MET A 75 -33.34 -25.10 11.75
N GLY A 76 -33.86 -23.99 12.29
CA GLY A 76 -33.86 -23.71 13.73
C GLY A 76 -32.69 -22.89 14.24
N MET A 77 -31.95 -22.19 13.35
CA MET A 77 -30.96 -21.22 13.81
C MET A 77 -31.67 -19.97 14.37
N ASP A 78 -31.46 -19.69 15.66
CA ASP A 78 -32.08 -18.57 16.37
C ASP A 78 -31.04 -17.47 16.66
N PRO A 79 -31.28 -16.21 16.24
CA PRO A 79 -30.44 -15.07 16.58
C PRO A 79 -30.23 -14.87 18.09
N LYS A 80 -31.18 -15.28 18.93
CA LYS A 80 -31.07 -15.20 20.40
C LYS A 80 -29.91 -16.03 20.96
N ASN A 81 -29.49 -17.06 20.22
CA ASN A 81 -28.35 -17.90 20.60
C ASN A 81 -27.00 -17.25 20.22
N ILE A 82 -27.00 -16.05 19.62
CA ILE A 82 -25.80 -15.29 19.32
C ILE A 82 -25.41 -14.47 20.56
N GLN A 83 -24.21 -14.71 21.07
CA GLN A 83 -23.63 -13.88 22.12
C GLN A 83 -23.18 -12.54 21.52
N HIS A 84 -23.92 -11.47 21.81
CA HIS A 84 -23.61 -10.10 21.33
C HIS A 84 -22.47 -9.43 22.10
N ASN A 85 -22.24 -9.85 23.35
CA ASN A 85 -21.25 -9.27 24.26
C ASN A 85 -20.20 -10.32 24.64
N ARG A 86 -19.46 -10.86 23.66
CA ARG A 86 -18.16 -11.39 24.02
C ARG A 86 -17.27 -10.20 24.33
N ASP A 87 -16.63 -10.23 25.50
CA ASP A 87 -15.38 -9.50 25.65
C ASP A 87 -14.55 -9.80 24.41
N LYS A 88 -14.14 -8.75 23.67
CA LYS A 88 -13.12 -8.92 22.65
C LYS A 88 -12.04 -9.75 23.34
N ILE A 89 -11.69 -10.91 22.79
CA ILE A 89 -10.46 -11.59 23.22
C ILE A 89 -9.43 -10.47 23.16
N LYS A 90 -8.92 -10.05 24.32
CA LYS A 90 -7.81 -9.13 24.41
C LYS A 90 -6.59 -9.91 23.94
N THR A 91 -6.56 -10.29 22.67
CA THR A 91 -5.35 -10.02 21.92
C THR A 91 -5.13 -8.53 22.15
N PRO A 92 -4.03 -8.12 22.81
CA PRO A 92 -3.66 -6.73 22.73
C PRO A 92 -3.77 -6.43 21.23
N PRO A 93 -4.53 -5.42 20.80
CA PRO A 93 -4.18 -4.87 19.52
C PRO A 93 -2.70 -4.56 19.70
N THR A 94 -1.85 -5.07 18.82
CA THR A 94 -0.56 -4.44 18.60
C THR A 94 -0.98 -3.01 18.22
N LEU A 95 -1.16 -2.15 19.22
CA LEU A 95 -1.49 -0.74 19.06
C LEU A 95 -0.19 -0.16 18.57
N LEU A 96 0.11 -0.44 17.30
CA LEU A 96 1.21 0.18 16.62
C LEU A 96 0.91 1.68 16.70
N PRO A 97 1.82 2.47 17.28
CA PRO A 97 1.58 3.87 17.49
C PRO A 97 1.29 4.54 16.14
N GLN A 98 0.14 5.22 16.03
CA GLN A 98 -0.27 5.85 14.76
C GLN A 98 0.65 7.02 14.36
N THR A 99 1.39 7.57 15.32
CA THR A 99 2.30 8.69 15.10
C THR A 99 3.54 8.53 15.98
N ILE A 100 4.67 9.13 15.56
CA ILE A 100 5.87 9.24 16.40
C ILE A 100 5.52 9.89 17.74
N SER A 101 4.62 10.88 17.76
CA SER A 101 4.14 11.52 18.98
C SER A 101 3.52 10.54 19.97
N THR A 102 2.70 9.61 19.48
CA THR A 102 2.13 8.51 20.28
C THR A 102 3.22 7.55 20.75
N LEU A 103 4.17 7.20 19.88
CA LEU A 103 5.28 6.31 20.23
C LEU A 103 6.13 6.90 21.36
N VAL A 104 6.49 8.18 21.27
CA VAL A 104 7.35 8.85 22.26
C VAL A 104 6.58 9.40 23.46
N GLY A 105 5.24 9.34 23.44
CA GLY A 105 4.37 9.91 24.48
C GLY A 105 4.46 11.44 24.63
N ARG A 106 4.84 12.15 23.55
CA ARG A 106 5.09 13.61 23.58
C ARG A 106 4.48 14.28 22.34
N PRO A 107 3.84 15.44 22.48
CA PRO A 107 3.34 16.22 21.34
C PRO A 107 4.46 16.58 20.35
N SER A 108 4.17 16.57 19.04
CA SER A 108 5.15 16.79 17.96
C SER A 108 6.04 18.03 18.14
N TYR A 109 5.49 19.13 18.67
CA TYR A 109 6.23 20.38 18.87
C TYR A 109 7.27 20.31 20.01
N ILE A 110 7.19 19.33 20.91
CA ILE A 110 8.15 19.14 22.02
C ILE A 110 9.26 18.14 21.65
N ILE A 111 9.01 17.26 20.66
CA ILE A 111 9.94 16.20 20.24
C ILE A 111 11.30 16.78 19.84
N HIS A 112 11.30 17.93 19.17
CA HIS A 112 12.52 18.62 18.70
C HIS A 112 13.20 19.48 19.77
N CYS A 113 12.57 19.68 20.93
CA CYS A 113 13.05 20.57 22.00
C CYS A 113 13.64 19.83 23.21
N SER A 114 13.82 18.51 23.14
CA SER A 114 14.31 17.73 24.29
C SER A 114 15.75 18.13 24.66
N PRO A 115 16.06 18.33 25.96
CA PRO A 115 17.45 18.49 26.40
C PRO A 115 18.21 17.19 26.13
N LEU A 116 19.46 17.31 25.68
CA LEU A 116 20.41 16.26 25.28
C LEU A 116 20.87 15.35 26.44
N SER A 117 19.99 14.92 27.35
CA SER A 117 20.40 14.08 28.49
C SER A 117 20.65 12.60 28.12
N HIS A 118 20.30 12.20 26.90
CA HIS A 118 20.76 10.96 26.27
C HIS A 118 21.34 11.32 24.90
N THR A 119 22.64 11.59 24.86
CA THR A 119 23.36 11.84 23.60
C THR A 119 23.49 10.53 22.83
N SER A 120 22.45 10.18 22.09
CA SER A 120 22.60 9.31 20.92
C SER A 120 23.48 10.03 19.91
N LYS A 121 24.40 9.30 19.28
CA LYS A 121 25.27 9.85 18.23
C LYS A 121 24.37 10.32 17.10
N LYS A 122 24.26 11.63 16.88
CA LYS A 122 23.48 12.16 15.75
C LYS A 122 24.08 11.65 14.45
N SER A 123 23.33 10.82 13.72
CA SER A 123 23.69 10.43 12.37
C SER A 123 23.37 11.58 11.41
N ILE A 124 24.41 12.20 10.86
CA ILE A 124 24.28 13.22 9.81
C ILE A 124 24.52 12.51 8.49
N VAL A 125 23.56 12.62 7.57
CA VAL A 125 23.70 12.18 6.18
C VAL A 125 23.95 13.42 5.35
N ASP A 126 25.17 13.57 4.86
CA ASP A 126 25.51 14.66 3.93
C ASP A 126 24.96 14.32 2.55
N VAL A 127 24.05 15.16 2.07
CA VAL A 127 23.39 15.02 0.76
C VAL A 127 23.84 16.10 -0.22
N THR A 128 24.90 16.86 0.08
CA THR A 128 25.42 17.93 -0.79
C THR A 128 25.72 17.39 -2.19
N TYR A 129 26.35 16.21 -2.27
CA TYR A 129 26.59 15.50 -3.53
C TYR A 129 25.32 15.27 -4.36
N LEU A 130 24.20 14.91 -3.72
CA LEU A 130 22.92 14.71 -4.42
C LEU A 130 22.36 16.03 -4.95
N ILE A 131 22.53 17.12 -4.22
CA ILE A 131 22.10 18.46 -4.65
C ILE A 131 22.91 18.92 -5.88
N ASP A 132 24.22 18.66 -5.88
CA ASP A 132 25.09 18.97 -7.02
C ASP A 132 24.68 18.16 -8.25
N LYS A 133 24.46 16.85 -8.09
CA LYS A 133 24.01 15.97 -9.18
C LYS A 133 22.63 16.33 -9.72
N ALA A 134 21.69 16.69 -8.84
CA ALA A 134 20.40 17.19 -9.29
C ALA A 134 20.53 18.51 -10.04
N SER A 135 21.42 19.41 -9.61
CA SER A 135 21.68 20.67 -10.30
C SER A 135 22.21 20.41 -11.71
N GLU A 136 23.20 19.51 -11.86
CA GLU A 136 23.69 19.07 -13.17
C GLU A 136 22.53 18.55 -14.04
N CYS A 137 21.68 17.67 -13.51
CA CYS A 137 20.52 17.12 -14.23
C CYS A 137 19.54 18.20 -14.71
N LEU A 138 19.34 19.26 -13.91
CA LEU A 138 18.48 20.38 -14.25
C LEU A 138 19.12 21.32 -15.28
N ASP A 139 20.44 21.50 -15.26
CA ASP A 139 21.18 22.32 -16.23
C ASP A 139 21.14 21.74 -17.64
N TYR A 140 21.27 20.41 -17.77
CA TYR A 140 21.16 19.74 -19.07
C TYR A 140 19.73 19.71 -19.64
N GLY A 141 18.71 20.01 -18.82
CA GLY A 141 17.32 19.99 -19.25
C GLY A 141 16.83 18.59 -19.70
N PRO A 142 15.69 18.53 -20.41
CA PRO A 142 15.16 17.28 -20.96
C PRO A 142 15.96 16.83 -22.19
N GLN A 143 16.31 15.54 -22.26
CA GLN A 143 17.14 14.99 -23.35
C GLN A 143 16.39 14.87 -24.69
N LEU A 144 15.07 14.91 -24.67
CA LEU A 144 14.21 14.80 -25.84
C LEU A 144 13.09 15.85 -25.75
N LEU A 145 13.12 16.83 -26.64
CA LEU A 145 12.07 17.82 -26.81
C LEU A 145 11.45 17.62 -28.19
N ASN A 146 10.36 16.86 -28.26
CA ASN A 146 9.39 17.12 -29.31
C ASN A 146 8.40 18.17 -28.78
N ASN A 147 8.62 19.43 -29.16
CA ASN A 147 7.80 20.56 -28.71
C ASN A 147 6.36 20.53 -29.26
N GLU A 148 6.06 19.64 -30.21
CA GLU A 148 4.70 19.44 -30.73
C GLU A 148 3.84 18.55 -29.83
N MET A 149 4.46 17.79 -28.92
CA MET A 149 3.75 16.92 -27.98
C MET A 149 3.07 17.72 -26.88
N LYS A 150 1.88 17.27 -26.46
CA LYS A 150 1.21 17.84 -25.29
C LYS A 150 2.03 17.55 -24.04
N ILE A 151 1.90 18.42 -23.02
CA ILE A 151 2.63 18.30 -21.75
C ILE A 151 2.54 16.89 -21.16
N LEU A 152 1.35 16.29 -21.07
CA LEU A 152 1.16 14.96 -20.49
C LEU A 152 1.83 13.84 -21.29
N GLU A 153 1.89 13.96 -22.62
CA GLU A 153 2.57 13.00 -23.49
C GLU A 153 4.09 13.07 -23.26
N ARG A 154 4.64 14.29 -23.13
CA ARG A 154 6.05 14.48 -22.76
C ARG A 154 6.35 13.91 -21.37
N MET A 155 5.46 14.12 -20.39
CA MET A 155 5.63 13.57 -19.05
C MET A 155 5.60 12.04 -19.04
N TYR A 156 4.72 11.43 -19.84
CA TYR A 156 4.68 9.99 -20.04
C TYR A 156 5.98 9.48 -20.67
N MET A 157 6.44 10.09 -21.76
CA MET A 157 7.72 9.74 -22.40
C MET A 157 8.91 9.88 -21.45
N ALA A 158 8.90 10.92 -20.60
CA ALA A 158 9.92 11.11 -19.58
C ALA A 158 9.94 9.95 -18.57
N ASN A 159 8.76 9.46 -18.15
CA ASN A 159 8.68 8.29 -17.28
C ASN A 159 9.26 7.03 -17.95
N GLU A 160 8.85 6.73 -19.19
CA GLU A 160 9.37 5.57 -19.94
C GLU A 160 10.89 5.62 -20.11
N PHE A 161 11.44 6.80 -20.42
CA PHE A 161 12.88 6.99 -20.55
C PHE A 161 13.61 6.72 -19.23
N LEU A 162 13.09 7.23 -18.10
CA LEU A 162 13.70 7.05 -16.79
C LEU A 162 13.63 5.60 -16.30
N GLU A 163 12.58 4.86 -16.68
CA GLU A 163 12.50 3.41 -16.43
C GLU A 163 13.53 2.64 -17.24
N ALA A 164 13.66 2.96 -18.54
CA ALA A 164 14.67 2.34 -19.39
C ALA A 164 16.09 2.64 -18.91
N PHE A 165 16.35 3.87 -18.45
CA PHE A 165 17.64 4.27 -17.90
C PHE A 165 18.01 3.47 -16.64
N GLU A 166 17.08 3.35 -15.69
CA GLU A 166 17.27 2.49 -14.51
C GLU A 166 17.52 1.04 -14.92
N ALA A 167 16.74 0.49 -15.84
CA ALA A 167 16.97 -0.88 -16.32
C ALA A 167 18.36 -1.07 -16.97
N SER A 168 18.95 0.00 -17.53
CA SER A 168 20.21 -0.02 -18.27
C SER A 168 21.47 0.22 -17.41
N GLU A 169 21.47 1.15 -16.46
CA GLU A 169 22.62 1.38 -15.57
C GLU A 169 22.86 0.21 -14.60
N PHE A 170 21.81 -0.57 -14.31
CA PHE A 170 21.89 -1.74 -13.43
C PHE A 170 21.98 -3.09 -14.18
N SER A 171 22.28 -3.04 -15.48
CA SER A 171 22.32 -4.21 -16.39
C SER A 171 23.50 -5.18 -16.23
N ASN A 172 24.29 -5.06 -15.16
CA ASN A 172 25.15 -6.17 -14.71
C ASN A 172 24.39 -7.21 -13.85
N PHE A 173 23.11 -6.98 -13.54
CA PHE A 173 22.25 -7.93 -12.85
C PHE A 173 21.13 -8.47 -13.77
N SER A 174 20.86 -9.76 -13.59
CA SER A 174 19.94 -10.61 -14.35
C SER A 174 18.64 -9.94 -14.82
N LYS A 175 18.09 -10.41 -15.97
CA LYS A 175 16.70 -10.13 -16.41
C LYS A 175 15.63 -10.60 -15.41
N ASN A 176 16.03 -11.26 -14.33
CA ASN A 176 15.14 -11.78 -13.30
C ASN A 176 14.92 -10.72 -12.21
N LEU A 177 13.69 -10.70 -11.70
CA LEU A 177 13.32 -9.91 -10.53
C LEU A 177 14.20 -10.29 -9.33
N THR A 178 14.81 -9.30 -8.69
CA THR A 178 15.65 -9.48 -7.50
C THR A 178 14.87 -9.07 -6.25
N GLN A 179 14.70 -10.00 -5.32
CA GLN A 179 14.05 -9.74 -4.05
C GLN A 179 15.06 -9.22 -3.03
N ILE A 180 14.77 -8.07 -2.41
CA ILE A 180 15.63 -7.44 -1.41
C ILE A 180 15.22 -7.95 -0.02
N PRO A 181 16.11 -8.64 0.71
CA PRO A 181 15.76 -9.30 1.96
C PRO A 181 15.75 -8.35 3.17
N VAL A 182 16.47 -7.23 3.11
CA VAL A 182 16.63 -6.29 4.22
C VAL A 182 16.60 -4.84 3.70
N ILE A 183 15.78 -4.01 4.34
CA ILE A 183 15.78 -2.55 4.21
C ILE A 183 16.81 -2.02 5.21
N ASP A 184 18.02 -1.75 4.76
CA ASP A 184 19.14 -1.25 5.58
C ASP A 184 19.67 0.10 5.10
N LYS A 185 20.80 0.56 5.66
CA LYS A 185 21.45 1.80 5.22
C LYS A 185 21.76 1.81 3.72
N GLN A 186 22.25 0.71 3.16
CA GLN A 186 22.64 0.65 1.75
C GLN A 186 21.42 0.77 0.85
N PHE A 187 20.33 0.10 1.22
CA PHE A 187 19.03 0.25 0.57
C PHE A 187 18.59 1.72 0.51
N PHE A 188 18.58 2.41 1.67
CA PHE A 188 18.16 3.81 1.72
C PHE A 188 19.05 4.71 0.88
N MET A 189 20.37 4.64 1.03
CA MET A 189 21.29 5.50 0.28
C MET A 189 21.12 5.32 -1.23
N HIS A 190 20.99 4.07 -1.69
CA HIS A 190 20.80 3.74 -3.09
C HIS A 190 19.47 4.28 -3.65
N PHE A 191 18.34 3.91 -3.04
CA PHE A 191 17.04 4.30 -3.58
C PHE A 191 16.74 5.78 -3.39
N TRP A 192 17.27 6.43 -2.36
CA TRP A 192 17.18 7.89 -2.22
C TRP A 192 17.92 8.59 -3.37
N GLU A 193 19.13 8.16 -3.72
CA GLU A 193 19.87 8.72 -4.85
C GLU A 193 19.10 8.52 -6.17
N VAL A 194 18.66 7.29 -6.45
CA VAL A 194 17.93 6.95 -7.67
C VAL A 194 16.63 7.76 -7.77
N ASP A 195 15.80 7.77 -6.73
CA ASP A 195 14.50 8.46 -6.76
C ASP A 195 14.67 9.99 -6.85
N PHE A 196 15.66 10.54 -6.17
CA PHE A 196 15.95 11.97 -6.16
C PHE A 196 16.38 12.44 -7.55
N LEU A 197 17.36 11.76 -8.15
CA LEU A 197 17.87 12.14 -9.48
C LEU A 197 16.85 11.88 -10.59
N LYS A 198 16.10 10.78 -10.53
CA LYS A 198 14.97 10.54 -11.45
C LYS A 198 13.93 11.65 -11.35
N THR A 199 13.61 12.10 -10.14
CA THR A 199 12.67 13.20 -9.96
C THR A 199 13.23 14.50 -10.52
N ALA A 200 14.50 14.82 -10.27
CA ALA A 200 15.15 16.00 -10.84
C ALA A 200 15.06 16.01 -12.38
N LYS A 201 15.41 14.87 -12.99
CA LYS A 201 15.34 14.69 -14.43
C LYS A 201 13.91 14.75 -14.96
N TRP A 202 12.95 14.15 -14.27
CA TRP A 202 11.52 14.21 -14.65
C TRP A 202 10.97 15.64 -14.60
N LEU A 203 11.29 16.39 -13.54
CA LEU A 203 10.88 17.79 -13.38
C LEU A 203 11.46 18.69 -14.47
N SER A 204 12.63 18.36 -15.02
CA SER A 204 13.20 19.13 -16.13
C SER A 204 12.37 19.03 -17.42
N TYR A 205 11.46 18.07 -17.56
CA TYR A 205 10.51 18.01 -18.69
C TYR A 205 9.32 18.96 -18.55
N LEU A 206 9.14 19.62 -17.40
CA LEU A 206 8.07 20.60 -17.18
C LEU A 206 8.55 22.01 -17.58
N ASP A 207 8.00 22.56 -18.67
CA ASP A 207 8.35 23.91 -19.17
C ASP A 207 8.25 24.99 -18.08
N GLY A 208 7.17 24.95 -17.28
CA GLY A 208 6.97 25.91 -16.20
C GLY A 208 8.00 25.79 -15.07
N PHE A 209 8.58 24.61 -14.86
CA PHE A 209 9.57 24.36 -13.83
C PHE A 209 10.94 24.93 -14.21
N GLN A 210 11.33 24.80 -15.48
CA GLN A 210 12.61 25.31 -15.99
C GLN A 210 12.75 26.83 -15.80
N ASN A 211 11.64 27.57 -15.82
CA ASN A 211 11.61 29.03 -15.68
C ASN A 211 11.68 29.52 -14.22
N ILE A 212 11.69 28.62 -13.24
CA ILE A 212 11.74 28.97 -11.81
C ILE A 212 13.21 29.15 -11.36
N PRO A 213 13.52 30.08 -10.44
CA PRO A 213 14.87 30.21 -9.88
C PRO A 213 15.41 28.88 -9.32
N ARG A 214 16.70 28.58 -9.58
CA ARG A 214 17.34 27.31 -9.20
C ARG A 214 17.18 26.97 -7.71
N VAL A 215 17.27 27.95 -6.82
CA VAL A 215 17.05 27.76 -5.38
C VAL A 215 15.68 27.15 -5.09
N VAL A 216 14.63 27.66 -5.76
CA VAL A 216 13.26 27.18 -5.60
C VAL A 216 13.07 25.82 -6.28
N GLN A 217 13.70 25.58 -7.43
CA GLN A 217 13.70 24.25 -8.07
C GLN A 217 14.24 23.17 -7.13
N ILE A 218 15.37 23.42 -6.47
CA ILE A 218 15.97 22.49 -5.50
C ILE A 218 15.06 22.31 -4.28
N GLN A 219 14.46 23.38 -3.74
CA GLN A 219 13.52 23.29 -2.63
C GLN A 219 12.27 22.44 -2.98
N ILE A 220 11.73 22.62 -4.19
CA ILE A 220 10.63 21.77 -4.68
C ILE A 220 11.10 20.32 -4.72
N LEU A 221 12.22 20.05 -5.39
CA LEU A 221 12.77 18.70 -5.51
C LEU A 221 12.94 18.02 -4.14
N MET A 222 13.59 18.70 -3.18
CA MET A 222 13.80 18.21 -1.81
C MET A 222 12.51 17.84 -1.08
N THR A 223 11.39 18.49 -1.42
CA THR A 223 10.10 18.30 -0.73
C THR A 223 9.15 17.36 -1.46
N THR A 224 9.42 16.96 -2.70
CA THR A 224 8.45 16.20 -3.52
C THR A 224 8.96 14.88 -4.07
N TRP A 225 10.27 14.63 -4.10
CA TRP A 225 10.84 13.41 -4.72
C TRP A 225 10.25 12.10 -4.17
N HIS A 226 10.09 12.00 -2.85
CA HIS A 226 9.52 10.84 -2.18
C HIS A 226 8.05 10.59 -2.57
N LEU A 227 7.28 11.64 -2.88
CA LEU A 227 5.89 11.50 -3.32
C LEU A 227 5.80 10.84 -4.69
N ARG A 228 6.71 11.21 -5.60
CA ARG A 228 6.80 10.56 -6.93
C ARG A 228 7.25 9.13 -6.79
N ALA A 229 8.31 8.88 -6.02
CA ALA A 229 8.82 7.53 -5.78
C ALA A 229 7.72 6.60 -5.25
N ARG A 230 6.95 7.06 -4.26
CA ARG A 230 5.83 6.31 -3.69
C ARG A 230 4.74 6.01 -4.73
N LEU A 231 4.29 7.02 -5.48
CA LEU A 231 3.25 6.83 -6.49
C LEU A 231 3.72 5.88 -7.60
N ASP A 232 4.97 6.00 -8.05
CA ASP A 232 5.58 5.11 -9.05
C ASP A 232 5.56 3.66 -8.58
N ARG A 233 6.04 3.40 -7.36
CA ARG A 233 6.08 2.06 -6.77
C ARG A 233 4.70 1.43 -6.62
N LEU A 234 3.70 2.21 -6.17
CA LEU A 234 2.31 1.77 -6.07
C LEU A 234 1.74 1.39 -7.45
N CYS A 235 1.88 2.27 -8.44
CA CYS A 235 1.41 2.03 -9.79
C CYS A 235 2.14 0.87 -10.48
N ARG A 236 3.46 0.75 -10.31
CA ARG A 236 4.29 -0.33 -10.84
C ARG A 236 3.89 -1.68 -10.26
N THR A 237 3.71 -1.74 -8.94
CA THR A 237 3.26 -2.94 -8.24
C THR A 237 1.90 -3.39 -8.76
N ALA A 238 0.91 -2.48 -8.81
CA ALA A 238 -0.42 -2.78 -9.35
C ALA A 238 -0.37 -3.28 -10.81
N LYS A 239 0.41 -2.60 -11.66
CA LYS A 239 0.57 -2.95 -13.08
C LYS A 239 1.18 -4.35 -13.27
N LEU A 240 2.15 -4.75 -12.44
CA LEU A 240 2.80 -6.06 -12.51
C LEU A 240 1.98 -7.17 -11.86
N ARG A 241 1.28 -6.90 -10.74
CA ARG A 241 0.40 -7.87 -10.09
C ARG A 241 -0.77 -8.26 -11.00
N ARG A 242 -1.41 -7.28 -11.66
CA ARG A 242 -2.44 -7.50 -12.68
C ARG A 242 -1.97 -8.35 -13.87
N LYS A 243 -0.69 -8.23 -14.24
CA LYS A 243 -0.06 -9.05 -15.30
C LYS A 243 0.42 -10.41 -14.79
N MET A 244 0.16 -10.76 -13.53
CA MET A 244 0.62 -11.98 -12.85
C MET A 244 2.15 -12.18 -12.97
N LYS A 245 2.91 -11.08 -12.96
CA LYS A 245 4.38 -11.10 -13.05
C LYS A 245 5.08 -11.14 -11.70
N ILE A 246 4.36 -10.81 -10.62
CA ILE A 246 4.84 -10.77 -9.24
C ILE A 246 3.78 -11.39 -8.31
N GLY A 247 4.21 -11.83 -7.13
CA GLY A 247 3.35 -12.40 -6.10
C GLY A 247 2.48 -11.35 -5.39
N GLU A 248 1.52 -11.83 -4.59
CA GLU A 248 0.60 -10.97 -3.82
C GLU A 248 1.34 -10.10 -2.78
N ASN A 249 2.41 -10.63 -2.19
CA ASN A 249 3.19 -9.90 -1.17
C ASN A 249 4.36 -9.11 -1.77
N ASP A 250 4.56 -9.17 -3.08
CA ASP A 250 5.66 -8.48 -3.73
C ASP A 250 5.32 -7.00 -3.90
N PHE A 251 6.22 -6.14 -3.45
CA PHE A 251 6.13 -4.69 -3.60
C PHE A 251 7.33 -4.18 -4.37
N MET A 252 7.09 -3.50 -5.49
CA MET A 252 8.16 -3.04 -6.38
C MET A 252 8.83 -1.80 -5.80
N ILE A 253 10.17 -1.80 -5.76
CA ILE A 253 10.97 -0.65 -5.32
C ILE A 253 11.69 0.02 -6.49
N GLY A 254 12.09 -0.75 -7.51
CA GLY A 254 12.70 -0.29 -8.75
C GLY A 254 12.30 -1.16 -9.93
N SER A 255 12.91 -0.94 -11.10
CA SER A 255 12.55 -1.66 -12.33
C SER A 255 12.65 -3.19 -12.23
N ASN A 256 13.71 -3.71 -11.60
CA ASN A 256 13.97 -5.15 -11.45
C ASN A 256 14.14 -5.59 -9.99
N SER A 257 13.64 -4.80 -9.04
CA SER A 257 13.82 -5.06 -7.60
C SER A 257 12.50 -4.92 -6.84
N CYS A 258 12.22 -5.89 -5.97
CA CYS A 258 11.04 -5.91 -5.12
C CYS A 258 11.37 -6.29 -3.66
N LEU A 259 10.44 -5.99 -2.77
CA LEU A 259 10.39 -6.51 -1.40
C LEU A 259 9.29 -7.56 -1.33
N ASP A 260 9.46 -8.57 -0.48
CA ASP A 260 8.34 -9.36 0.01
C ASP A 260 7.92 -8.79 1.36
N LEU A 261 6.73 -8.18 1.40
CA LEU A 261 6.21 -7.49 2.57
C LEU A 261 6.05 -8.39 3.81
N LYS A 262 6.08 -9.72 3.66
CA LYS A 262 6.01 -10.66 4.80
C LYS A 262 7.37 -11.06 5.35
N THR A 263 8.41 -11.08 4.51
CA THR A 263 9.71 -11.67 4.85
C THR A 263 10.84 -10.66 4.89
N CYS A 264 10.66 -9.48 4.29
CA CYS A 264 11.63 -8.41 4.32
C CYS A 264 11.84 -7.90 5.75
N LYS A 265 13.10 -7.71 6.13
CA LYS A 265 13.47 -7.19 7.46
C LYS A 265 13.83 -5.71 7.38
N LEU A 266 13.61 -4.99 8.46
CA LEU A 266 14.06 -3.61 8.61
C LEU A 266 15.31 -3.55 9.50
N ASP A 267 16.32 -2.79 9.08
CA ASP A 267 17.45 -2.38 9.91
C ASP A 267 17.73 -0.87 9.79
N VAL A 268 17.30 -0.13 10.80
CA VAL A 268 17.50 1.33 10.92
C VAL A 268 18.33 1.70 12.15
N SER A 269 19.06 0.72 12.71
CA SER A 269 20.01 0.93 13.82
C SER A 269 21.11 1.95 13.49
N TRP A 270 21.31 2.24 12.20
CA TRP A 270 22.26 3.25 11.73
C TRP A 270 21.80 4.71 11.90
N CYS A 271 20.50 4.96 12.07
CA CYS A 271 19.94 6.32 12.19
C CYS A 271 19.08 6.55 13.44
N THR A 272 18.78 5.52 14.21
CA THR A 272 17.99 5.65 15.43
C THR A 272 18.28 4.56 16.44
N ASP A 273 18.11 4.89 17.72
CA ASP A 273 18.24 3.96 18.83
C ASP A 273 16.91 3.26 19.18
N TYR A 274 15.81 3.62 18.51
CA TYR A 274 14.55 2.91 18.69
C TYR A 274 14.65 1.49 18.09
N PRO A 275 14.09 0.47 18.75
CA PRO A 275 14.02 -0.88 18.18
C PRO A 275 13.28 -0.89 16.85
N ASN A 276 13.76 -1.68 15.88
CA ASN A 276 13.18 -1.75 14.53
C ASN A 276 11.68 -2.03 14.56
N GLU A 277 11.21 -2.88 15.49
CA GLU A 277 9.79 -3.24 15.62
C GLU A 277 8.90 -2.07 16.03
N GLN A 278 9.45 -1.05 16.71
CA GLN A 278 8.68 0.14 17.14
C GLN A 278 8.54 1.18 16.02
N ILE A 279 9.49 1.19 15.08
CA ILE A 279 9.62 2.21 14.04
C ILE A 279 9.26 1.70 12.65
N GLN A 280 9.18 0.38 12.46
CA GLN A 280 8.77 -0.24 11.18
C GLN A 280 7.44 0.29 10.65
N PHE A 281 6.53 0.70 11.53
CA PHE A 281 5.26 1.29 11.14
C PHE A 281 5.40 2.67 10.45
N PHE A 282 6.48 3.40 10.75
CA PHE A 282 6.74 4.74 10.18
C PHE A 282 7.64 4.71 8.95
N ILE A 283 8.25 3.56 8.66
CA ILE A 283 9.13 3.39 7.51
C ILE A 283 8.33 2.79 6.35
N GLU A 284 8.47 3.42 5.19
CA GLU A 284 7.81 2.97 3.95
C GLU A 284 8.29 1.55 3.58
N GLY A 285 7.35 0.62 3.35
CA GLY A 285 7.65 -0.74 2.91
C GLY A 285 7.84 -1.80 4.00
N SER A 286 7.77 -1.47 5.30
CA SER A 286 7.98 -2.45 6.40
C SER A 286 6.72 -2.91 7.15
N ASP A 287 5.54 -2.31 6.95
CA ASP A 287 4.28 -2.80 7.55
C ASP A 287 3.02 -2.29 6.80
N ASP A 288 2.96 -2.65 5.51
CA ASP A 288 2.16 -2.05 4.46
C ASP A 288 0.68 -2.45 4.39
N TRP A 289 -0.03 -2.46 5.52
CA TRP A 289 -1.50 -2.56 5.50
C TRP A 289 -2.16 -1.45 4.67
N VAL A 290 -1.48 -0.31 4.50
CA VAL A 290 -1.92 0.82 3.66
C VAL A 290 -1.59 0.64 2.18
N HIS A 291 -0.55 -0.12 1.84
CA HIS A 291 -0.09 -0.19 0.44
C HIS A 291 -0.86 -1.25 -0.33
N ASN A 292 -1.25 -2.37 0.28
CA ASN A 292 -2.13 -3.32 -0.40
C ASN A 292 -3.48 -2.68 -0.74
N GLU A 293 -4.12 -1.94 0.16
CA GLU A 293 -5.41 -1.31 -0.18
C GLU A 293 -5.30 -0.33 -1.36
N VAL A 294 -4.25 0.50 -1.40
CA VAL A 294 -4.04 1.44 -2.51
C VAL A 294 -3.61 0.72 -3.79
N VAL A 295 -2.77 -0.30 -3.69
CA VAL A 295 -2.36 -1.13 -4.84
C VAL A 295 -3.58 -1.86 -5.40
N ASP A 296 -4.42 -2.45 -4.56
CA ASP A 296 -5.67 -3.13 -4.94
C ASP A 296 -6.63 -2.14 -5.64
N GLN A 297 -6.77 -0.92 -5.09
CA GLN A 297 -7.55 0.13 -5.74
C GLN A 297 -6.97 0.55 -7.11
N LEU A 298 -5.64 0.60 -7.26
CA LEU A 298 -4.97 0.90 -8.54
C LEU A 298 -5.04 -0.29 -9.51
N GLU A 299 -5.12 -1.51 -9.01
CA GLU A 299 -5.39 -2.72 -9.79
C GLU A 299 -6.79 -2.69 -10.39
N ASP A 300 -7.78 -2.33 -9.58
CA ASP A 300 -9.17 -2.18 -9.99
C ASP A 300 -9.36 -0.98 -10.93
N LEU A 301 -8.75 0.18 -10.61
CA LEU A 301 -8.85 1.40 -11.40
C LEU A 301 -8.15 1.28 -12.76
N ASN A 302 -7.03 0.54 -12.81
CA ASN A 302 -6.20 0.37 -14.02
C ASN A 302 -5.91 1.68 -14.78
N PRO A 303 -5.30 2.69 -14.12
CA PRO A 303 -5.01 3.94 -14.78
C PRO A 303 -4.00 3.73 -15.92
N SER A 304 -4.24 4.42 -17.03
CA SER A 304 -3.29 4.54 -18.14
C SER A 304 -2.03 5.31 -17.71
N ASP A 305 -0.94 5.14 -18.45
CA ASP A 305 0.32 5.82 -18.14
C ASP A 305 0.19 7.36 -18.25
N ILE A 306 -0.75 7.85 -19.06
CA ILE A 306 -1.12 9.28 -19.14
C ILE A 306 -1.86 9.72 -17.87
N GLU A 307 -2.79 8.93 -17.35
CA GLU A 307 -3.50 9.25 -16.10
C GLU A 307 -2.56 9.22 -14.90
N ILE A 308 -1.62 8.27 -14.84
CA ILE A 308 -0.56 8.24 -13.81
C ILE A 308 0.29 9.51 -13.89
N SER A 309 0.67 9.92 -15.10
CA SER A 309 1.44 11.15 -15.32
C SER A 309 0.65 12.39 -14.88
N PHE A 310 -0.65 12.42 -15.16
CA PHE A 310 -1.55 13.49 -14.68
C PHE A 310 -1.65 13.52 -13.16
N MET A 311 -1.89 12.37 -12.51
CA MET A 311 -1.94 12.25 -11.05
C MET A 311 -0.65 12.75 -10.41
N THR A 312 0.49 12.32 -10.96
CA THR A 312 1.82 12.77 -10.51
C THR A 312 1.92 14.29 -10.59
N CYS A 313 1.62 14.88 -11.75
CA CYS A 313 1.65 16.34 -11.92
C CYS A 313 0.72 17.08 -10.93
N GLN A 314 -0.48 16.57 -10.67
CA GLN A 314 -1.42 17.20 -9.72
C GLN A 314 -0.85 17.25 -8.30
N PHE A 315 -0.22 16.17 -7.83
CA PHE A 315 0.42 16.17 -6.50
C PHE A 315 1.49 17.26 -6.37
N TYR A 316 2.30 17.43 -7.41
CA TYR A 316 3.33 18.47 -7.45
C TYR A 316 2.72 19.87 -7.45
N ILE A 317 1.71 20.13 -8.29
CA ILE A 317 1.06 21.45 -8.35
C ILE A 317 0.46 21.84 -7.00
N ILE A 318 -0.20 20.91 -6.30
CA ILE A 318 -0.78 21.17 -4.99
C ILE A 318 0.30 21.53 -3.96
N LYS A 319 1.42 20.79 -3.95
CA LYS A 319 2.54 21.05 -3.02
C LYS A 319 3.27 22.34 -3.34
N ILE A 320 3.55 22.61 -4.61
CA ILE A 320 4.20 23.85 -5.07
C ILE A 320 3.32 25.05 -4.77
N LYS A 321 2.00 24.99 -5.01
CA LYS A 321 1.08 26.07 -4.64
C LYS A 321 1.12 26.37 -3.14
N LYS A 322 1.08 25.34 -2.28
CA LYS A 322 1.20 25.53 -0.83
C LYS A 322 2.54 26.19 -0.46
N TYR A 323 3.63 25.74 -1.07
CA TYR A 323 4.96 26.32 -0.83
C TYR A 323 5.04 27.80 -1.23
N LEU A 324 4.55 28.15 -2.42
CA LEU A 324 4.56 29.52 -2.93
C LEU A 324 3.60 30.45 -2.17
N ILE A 325 2.52 29.93 -1.59
CA ILE A 325 1.61 30.70 -0.73
C ILE A 325 2.31 31.02 0.60
N ILE A 326 2.98 30.04 1.22
CA ILE A 326 3.67 30.22 2.51
C ILE A 326 4.84 31.21 2.41
N GLN A 327 5.50 31.31 1.25
CA GLN A 327 6.60 32.26 1.03
C GLN A 327 6.13 33.71 0.78
N ARG A 328 4.82 33.96 0.64
CA ARG A 328 4.24 35.30 0.44
C ARG A 328 3.68 35.94 1.72
N GLU A 329 3.69 35.21 2.83
CA GLU A 329 3.30 35.68 4.18
C GLU A 329 4.56 35.96 5.02
#